data_AF-A0A2V6IUE3-F1
#
_entry.id   AF-A0A2V6IUE3-F1
#
_cell.length_a   1.000
_cell.length_b   1.000
_cell.length_c   1.000
_cell.angle_alpha   90.00
_cell.angle_beta   90.00
_cell.angle_gamma   90.00
#
_symmetry.space_group_name_H-M   'P 1'
#
loop_
_entity.id
_entity.type
_entity.pdbx_description
1 polymer ?
#
loop_
_entity_poly.entity_id
_entity_poly.type
_entity_poly.pdbx_seq_one_letter_code
_entity_poly.pdbx_strand_id
1 'polypeptide(L)'
;MLATGFLATTYINSTGDIRRARQASREAPADSKIYISNFGGGTTGGSLAAMIGPRAYLDVLEKHFADALKAWDAAPQDIPERRLRQLEARVGIQVLAGQGGVAKSECEQTRTLLEARLAERPEDGRSLIGLAWAYVCLGRNADAVRVARQAADSLPIEKDALTGPYFLAGLAEVEARTGHPEEAVKILRQLLTIPASEYISIALLKIDPVWDPIRNDPGFQKLLSEPEPETVYK
;
A
#
# COMPACT_ATOMS: atom_id res chain seq x y z
N MET A 1 -18.48 -0.66 14.49
CA MET A 1 -17.04 -0.97 14.32
C MET A 1 -16.63 -0.85 12.84
N LEU A 2 -17.35 -1.47 11.90
CA LEU A 2 -17.11 -1.34 10.43
C LEU A 2 -17.43 0.05 9.86
N ALA A 3 -18.49 0.72 10.34
CA ALA A 3 -18.96 1.99 9.77
C ALA A 3 -17.93 3.13 9.84
N THR A 4 -17.15 3.20 10.92
CA THR A 4 -16.22 4.30 11.19
C THR A 4 -14.96 4.23 10.33
N GLY A 5 -14.42 3.01 10.13
CA GLY A 5 -13.31 2.78 9.19
C GLY A 5 -13.72 3.06 7.76
N PHE A 6 -14.90 2.57 7.36
CA PHE A 6 -15.47 2.81 6.02
C PHE A 6 -15.73 4.30 5.74
N LEU A 7 -16.15 5.06 6.75
CA LEU A 7 -16.32 6.51 6.63
C LEU A 7 -14.98 7.22 6.43
N ALA A 8 -13.93 6.82 7.15
CA ALA A 8 -12.59 7.35 6.94
C ALA A 8 -12.06 7.04 5.53
N THR A 9 -12.26 5.80 5.06
CA THR A 9 -11.96 5.37 3.68
C THR A 9 -12.67 6.24 2.65
N THR A 10 -13.96 6.47 2.85
CA THR A 10 -14.77 7.30 1.97
C THR A 10 -14.20 8.72 1.87
N TYR A 11 -13.85 9.36 2.99
CA TYR A 11 -13.29 10.73 2.95
C TYR A 11 -11.99 10.80 2.15
N ILE A 12 -11.08 9.84 2.35
CA ILE A 12 -9.82 9.77 1.59
C ILE A 12 -10.09 9.54 0.10
N ASN A 13 -10.88 8.52 -0.26
CA ASN A 13 -11.03 8.11 -1.66
C ASN A 13 -11.92 9.05 -2.48
N SER A 14 -12.87 9.74 -1.86
CA SER A 14 -13.74 10.69 -2.56
C SER A 14 -13.18 12.12 -2.64
N THR A 15 -12.52 12.58 -1.58
CA THR A 15 -12.15 14.00 -1.43
C THR A 15 -10.70 14.24 -1.04
N GLY A 16 -9.96 13.20 -0.63
CA GLY A 16 -8.63 13.35 -0.05
C GLY A 16 -8.64 14.06 1.31
N ASP A 17 -9.78 14.12 2.01
CA ASP A 17 -9.91 14.85 3.29
C ASP A 17 -9.35 14.03 4.46
N ILE A 18 -8.04 14.17 4.68
CA ILE A 18 -7.32 13.47 5.75
C ILE A 18 -7.83 13.89 7.14
N ARG A 19 -8.26 15.15 7.32
CA ARG A 19 -8.77 15.64 8.62
C ARG A 19 -10.07 14.93 8.99
N ARG A 20 -11.03 14.84 8.08
CA ARG A 20 -12.29 14.13 8.32
C ARG A 20 -12.07 12.64 8.49
N ALA A 21 -11.16 12.05 7.72
CA ALA A 21 -10.77 10.65 7.90
C ALA A 21 -10.19 10.38 9.30
N ARG A 22 -9.36 11.29 9.81
CA ARG A 22 -8.79 11.22 11.17
C ARG A 22 -9.86 11.44 12.24
N GLN A 23 -10.78 12.37 12.06
CA GLN A 23 -11.89 12.58 12.99
C GLN A 23 -12.76 11.32 13.11
N ALA A 24 -13.18 10.75 11.97
CA ALA A 24 -13.91 9.49 11.96
C ALA A 24 -13.12 8.40 12.71
N SER A 25 -11.84 8.21 12.38
CA SER A 25 -11.00 7.17 13.01
C SER A 25 -10.85 7.27 14.53
N ARG A 26 -10.99 8.47 15.12
CA ARG A 26 -10.94 8.68 16.59
C ARG A 26 -12.20 8.18 17.31
N GLU A 27 -13.32 8.14 16.60
CA GLU A 27 -14.61 7.66 17.13
C GLU A 27 -14.68 6.12 17.16
N ALA A 28 -13.67 5.44 16.61
CA ALA A 28 -13.53 3.98 16.68
C ALA A 28 -12.86 3.53 18.01
N PRO A 29 -13.36 2.47 18.67
CA PRO A 29 -12.85 2.02 19.97
C PRO A 29 -11.36 1.63 19.95
N ALA A 30 -10.67 1.77 21.08
CA ALA A 30 -9.21 1.68 21.19
C ALA A 30 -8.61 0.28 20.95
N ASP A 31 -9.43 -0.78 20.99
CA ASP A 31 -9.08 -2.16 20.63
C ASP A 31 -8.99 -2.37 19.10
N SER A 32 -9.61 -1.49 18.31
CA SER A 32 -9.52 -1.46 16.84
C SER A 32 -8.26 -0.77 16.30
N LYS A 33 -7.22 -0.60 17.13
CA LYS A 33 -5.93 0.03 16.77
C LYS A 33 -5.17 -0.71 15.67
N ILE A 34 -5.48 -1.98 15.45
CA ILE A 34 -4.88 -2.83 14.42
C ILE A 34 -5.98 -3.69 13.79
N TYR A 35 -7.05 -3.07 13.25
CA TYR A 35 -7.95 -3.83 12.39
C TYR A 35 -7.30 -3.94 11.01
N ILE A 36 -6.68 -5.10 10.78
CA ILE A 36 -6.11 -5.50 9.50
C ILE A 36 -7.03 -6.58 8.98
N SER A 37 -7.68 -6.33 7.86
CA SER A 37 -8.46 -7.34 7.19
C SER A 37 -7.52 -8.36 6.51
N ASN A 38 -7.79 -9.64 6.75
CA ASN A 38 -7.04 -10.72 6.11
C ASN A 38 -7.33 -10.85 4.60
N PHE A 39 -8.27 -10.07 4.09
CA PHE A 39 -8.63 -9.86 2.69
C PHE A 39 -8.98 -8.37 2.57
N GLY A 40 -8.69 -7.71 1.44
CA GLY A 40 -8.68 -6.25 1.26
C GLY A 40 -9.79 -5.38 1.88
N GLY A 41 -10.89 -5.93 2.40
CA GLY A 41 -11.97 -5.16 3.02
C GLY A 41 -11.57 -4.40 4.29
N GLY A 42 -11.41 -3.08 4.17
CA GLY A 42 -11.26 -2.17 5.32
C GLY A 42 -9.90 -1.46 5.43
N THR A 43 -9.02 -1.61 4.43
CA THR A 43 -7.79 -0.83 4.29
C THR A 43 -7.90 0.07 3.07
N THR A 44 -7.77 1.38 3.27
CA THR A 44 -7.81 2.39 2.19
C THR A 44 -6.45 2.56 1.57
N GLY A 45 -6.36 2.43 0.24
CA GLY A 45 -5.12 2.60 -0.51
C GLY A 45 -4.49 1.28 -0.93
N GLY A 46 -3.40 1.35 -1.71
CA GLY A 46 -2.77 0.16 -2.27
C GLY A 46 -1.97 -0.65 -1.25
N SER A 47 -0.92 -1.32 -1.71
CA SER A 47 -0.27 -2.34 -0.93
C SER A 47 0.42 -1.81 0.34
N LEU A 48 1.03 -0.62 0.26
CA LEU A 48 1.65 0.02 1.42
C LEU A 48 0.64 0.42 2.49
N ALA A 49 -0.53 0.91 2.09
CA ALA A 49 -1.55 1.30 3.06
C ALA A 49 -2.05 0.10 3.88
N ALA A 50 -2.18 -1.07 3.23
CA ALA A 50 -2.49 -2.32 3.91
C ALA A 50 -1.35 -2.80 4.82
N MET A 51 -0.09 -2.67 4.39
CA MET A 51 1.08 -3.04 5.20
C MET A 51 1.24 -2.16 6.44
N ILE A 52 1.11 -0.84 6.27
CA ILE A 52 1.29 0.16 7.32
C ILE A 52 0.06 0.24 8.24
N GLY A 53 -1.11 -0.14 7.73
CA GLY A 53 -2.37 -0.13 8.47
C GLY A 53 -3.03 1.24 8.49
N PRO A 54 -4.38 1.27 8.49
CA PRO A 54 -5.16 2.45 8.12
C PRO A 54 -4.95 3.66 9.05
N ARG A 55 -4.65 3.42 10.34
CA ARG A 55 -4.42 4.52 11.30
C ARG A 55 -3.06 5.17 11.12
N ALA A 56 -1.98 4.37 11.08
CA ALA A 56 -0.64 4.88 10.86
C ALA A 56 -0.49 5.46 9.44
N TYR A 57 -1.29 4.97 8.49
CA TYR A 57 -1.29 5.51 7.13
C TYR A 57 -1.82 6.95 7.06
N LEU A 58 -2.72 7.38 7.95
CA LEU A 58 -3.10 8.80 8.02
C LEU A 58 -1.92 9.69 8.39
N ASP A 59 -1.02 9.22 9.27
CA ASP A 59 0.21 9.95 9.61
C ASP A 59 1.16 9.97 8.41
N VAL A 60 1.24 8.88 7.64
CA VAL A 60 1.99 8.83 6.37
C VAL A 60 1.46 9.83 5.34
N LEU A 61 0.14 9.90 5.14
CA LEU A 61 -0.49 10.85 4.20
C LEU A 61 -0.19 12.31 4.59
N GLU A 62 -0.08 12.61 5.88
CA GLU A 62 0.34 13.93 6.40
C GLU A 62 1.86 14.10 6.48
N LYS A 63 2.64 13.11 6.02
CA LYS A 63 4.11 13.07 6.08
C LYS A 63 4.68 13.10 7.51
N HIS A 64 3.88 12.74 8.50
CA HIS A 64 4.27 12.51 9.89
C HIS A 64 4.87 11.11 10.09
N PHE A 65 5.91 10.78 9.33
CA PHE A 65 6.50 9.42 9.31
C PHE A 65 7.02 8.95 10.68
N ALA A 66 7.51 9.87 11.51
CA ALA A 66 7.97 9.56 12.86
C ALA A 66 6.82 9.07 13.76
N ASP A 67 5.63 9.67 13.64
CA ASP A 67 4.45 9.26 14.39
C ASP A 67 3.94 7.89 13.90
N ALA A 68 3.98 7.66 12.58
CA ALA A 68 3.65 6.37 11.99
C ALA A 68 4.58 5.25 12.51
N LEU A 69 5.89 5.50 12.59
CA LEU A 69 6.86 4.55 13.14
C LEU A 69 6.60 4.28 14.62
N LYS A 70 6.38 5.34 15.41
CA LYS A 70 6.09 5.25 16.84
C LYS A 70 4.83 4.44 17.13
N ALA A 71 3.81 4.53 16.27
CA ALA A 71 2.60 3.71 16.40
C ALA A 71 2.92 2.21 16.30
N TRP A 72 3.83 1.84 15.41
CA TRP A 72 4.29 0.46 15.25
C TRP A 72 5.26 0.02 16.34
N ASP A 73 6.08 0.90 16.90
CA ASP A 73 6.94 0.59 18.07
C ASP A 73 6.14 0.13 19.30
N ALA A 74 4.92 0.65 19.46
CA ALA A 74 4.02 0.29 20.55
C ALA A 74 3.22 -1.00 20.31
N ALA A 75 3.31 -1.61 19.12
CA ALA A 75 2.54 -2.80 18.77
C ALA A 75 3.11 -4.07 19.45
N PRO A 76 2.27 -5.02 19.91
CA PRO A 76 2.74 -6.27 20.49
C PRO A 76 3.58 -7.12 19.53
N GLN A 77 4.74 -7.60 20.00
CA GLN A 77 5.70 -8.44 19.28
C GLN A 77 5.78 -9.88 19.86
N ASP A 78 4.70 -10.35 20.48
CA ASP A 78 4.64 -11.61 21.21
C ASP A 78 4.79 -12.85 20.31
N ILE A 79 4.35 -12.79 19.06
CA ILE A 79 4.44 -13.91 18.09
C ILE A 79 5.20 -13.54 16.80
N PRO A 80 5.84 -14.50 16.12
CA PRO A 80 6.63 -14.26 14.89
C PRO A 80 5.86 -13.50 13.80
N GLU A 81 4.58 -13.81 13.60
CA GLU A 81 3.74 -13.16 12.58
C GLU A 81 3.55 -11.68 12.86
N ARG A 82 3.42 -11.28 14.14
CA ARG A 82 3.28 -9.87 14.52
C ARG A 82 4.60 -9.12 14.37
N ARG A 83 5.73 -9.76 14.68
CA ARG A 83 7.06 -9.20 14.45
C ARG A 83 7.31 -8.93 12.98
N LEU A 84 7.00 -9.90 12.12
CA LEU A 84 7.14 -9.72 10.67
C LEU A 84 6.23 -8.60 10.15
N ARG A 85 4.96 -8.55 10.59
CA ARG A 85 4.07 -7.45 10.20
C ARG A 85 4.59 -6.07 10.61
N GLN A 86 5.15 -5.95 11.81
CA GLN A 86 5.74 -4.69 12.24
C GLN A 86 6.96 -4.32 11.38
N LEU A 87 7.82 -5.29 11.05
CA LEU A 87 8.94 -5.07 10.15
C LEU A 87 8.47 -4.59 8.77
N GLU A 88 7.49 -5.27 8.16
CA GLU A 88 6.89 -4.88 6.88
C GLU A 88 6.35 -3.44 6.90
N ALA A 89 5.60 -3.07 7.94
CA ALA A 89 5.08 -1.71 8.09
C ALA A 89 6.19 -0.66 8.22
N ARG A 90 7.21 -0.94 9.04
CA ARG A 90 8.36 -0.04 9.24
C ARG A 90 9.14 0.16 7.94
N VAL A 91 9.41 -0.91 7.20
CA VAL A 91 10.04 -0.86 5.88
C VAL A 91 9.24 0.05 4.95
N GLY A 92 7.92 -0.13 4.88
CA GLY A 92 7.04 0.73 4.08
C GLY A 92 7.15 2.20 4.45
N ILE A 93 7.05 2.53 5.75
CA ILE A 93 7.16 3.91 6.24
C ILE A 93 8.54 4.51 5.93
N GLN A 94 9.62 3.75 6.14
CA GLN A 94 10.99 4.22 5.90
C GLN A 94 11.26 4.45 4.40
N VAL A 95 10.72 3.60 3.52
CA VAL A 95 10.78 3.81 2.06
C VAL A 95 10.09 5.12 1.69
N LEU A 96 8.88 5.37 2.22
CA LEU A 96 8.15 6.61 1.95
C LEU A 96 8.84 7.85 2.53
N ALA A 97 9.49 7.73 3.68
CA ALA A 97 10.26 8.78 4.32
C ALA A 97 11.63 9.07 3.65
N GLY A 98 12.03 8.29 2.64
CA GLY A 98 13.36 8.39 2.02
C GLY A 98 14.50 7.89 2.91
N GLN A 99 14.19 7.07 3.92
CA GLN A 99 15.11 6.57 4.94
C GLN A 99 15.58 5.13 4.71
N GLY A 100 15.38 4.58 3.50
CA GLY A 100 15.76 3.20 3.17
C GLY A 100 17.22 2.84 3.49
N GLY A 101 18.15 3.79 3.34
CA GLY A 101 19.56 3.60 3.69
C GLY A 101 19.80 3.39 5.21
N VAL A 102 19.05 4.10 6.06
CA VAL A 102 19.10 3.95 7.53
C VAL A 102 18.44 2.62 7.94
N ALA A 103 17.41 2.23 7.20
CA ALA A 103 16.62 1.02 7.43
C ALA A 103 17.26 -0.29 6.94
N LYS A 104 18.47 -0.25 6.35
CA LYS A 104 19.05 -1.40 5.62
C LYS A 104 19.01 -2.71 6.43
N SER A 105 19.30 -2.67 7.73
CA SER A 105 19.25 -3.86 8.58
C SER A 105 17.83 -4.42 8.74
N GLU A 106 16.83 -3.55 8.94
CA GLU A 106 15.43 -3.96 9.06
C GLU A 106 14.91 -4.50 7.71
N CYS A 107 15.34 -3.91 6.59
CA CYS A 107 14.98 -4.35 5.26
C CYS A 107 15.60 -5.71 4.90
N GLU A 108 16.86 -5.96 5.26
CA GLU A 108 17.52 -7.27 5.12
C GLU A 108 16.83 -8.35 5.96
N GLN A 109 16.44 -8.02 7.20
CA GLN A 109 15.72 -8.94 8.08
C GLN A 109 14.33 -9.27 7.50
N THR A 110 13.59 -8.26 7.04
CA THR A 110 12.27 -8.42 6.41
C THR A 110 12.38 -9.29 5.16
N ARG A 111 13.37 -9.02 4.29
CA ARG A 111 13.63 -9.84 3.10
C ARG A 111 13.82 -11.31 3.47
N THR A 112 14.72 -11.59 4.41
CA THR A 112 15.07 -12.96 4.80
C THR A 112 13.86 -13.73 5.34
N LEU A 113 13.04 -13.10 6.16
CA LEU A 113 11.83 -13.72 6.72
C LEU A 113 10.78 -14.00 5.63
N LEU A 114 10.61 -13.10 4.66
CA LEU A 114 9.65 -13.27 3.56
C LEU A 114 10.14 -14.30 2.55
N GLU A 115 11.43 -14.35 2.24
CA GLU A 115 12.04 -15.41 1.42
C GLU A 115 11.82 -16.79 2.04
N ALA A 116 12.03 -16.94 3.36
CA ALA A 116 11.77 -18.18 4.06
C ALA A 116 10.29 -18.59 3.99
N ARG A 117 9.37 -17.63 4.18
CA ARG A 117 7.92 -17.91 4.05
C ARG A 117 7.53 -18.32 2.63
N LEU A 118 8.10 -17.67 1.61
CA LEU A 118 7.83 -17.97 0.21
C LEU A 118 8.45 -19.31 -0.23
N ALA A 119 9.50 -19.79 0.44
CA ALA A 119 9.99 -21.14 0.22
C ALA A 119 8.95 -22.21 0.63
N GLU A 120 8.17 -21.94 1.68
CA GLU A 120 7.08 -22.82 2.12
C GLU A 120 5.76 -22.56 1.36
N ARG A 121 5.51 -21.31 0.97
CA ARG A 121 4.27 -20.85 0.33
C ARG A 121 4.57 -19.95 -0.87
N PRO A 122 5.02 -20.52 -2.01
CA PRO A 122 5.47 -19.73 -3.16
C PRO A 122 4.42 -18.79 -3.76
N GLU A 123 3.14 -19.14 -3.59
CA GLU A 123 1.99 -18.41 -4.15
C GLU A 123 1.38 -17.41 -3.15
N ASP A 124 2.01 -17.17 -2.00
CA ASP A 124 1.52 -16.19 -1.03
C ASP A 124 1.75 -14.75 -1.55
N GLY A 125 0.76 -14.24 -2.29
CA GLY A 125 0.80 -12.91 -2.91
C GLY A 125 1.10 -11.77 -1.94
N ARG A 126 0.66 -11.86 -0.68
CA ARG A 126 0.98 -10.84 0.33
C ARG A 126 2.46 -10.84 0.68
N SER A 127 3.04 -12.02 0.85
CA SER A 127 4.48 -12.16 1.09
C SER A 127 5.30 -11.73 -0.13
N LEU A 128 4.82 -11.97 -1.36
CA LEU A 128 5.45 -11.46 -2.58
C LEU A 128 5.47 -9.92 -2.62
N ILE A 129 4.36 -9.27 -2.26
CA ILE A 129 4.27 -7.80 -2.17
C ILE A 129 5.17 -7.24 -1.05
N GLY A 130 5.14 -7.83 0.15
CA GLY A 130 6.04 -7.43 1.23
C GLY A 130 7.51 -7.57 0.83
N LEU A 131 7.84 -8.63 0.08
CA LEU A 131 9.19 -8.86 -0.42
C LEU A 131 9.57 -7.83 -1.48
N ALA A 132 8.63 -7.41 -2.33
CA ALA A 132 8.84 -6.33 -3.28
C ALA A 132 9.27 -5.05 -2.56
N TRP A 133 8.59 -4.67 -1.49
CA TRP A 133 8.91 -3.48 -0.70
C TRP A 133 10.24 -3.59 0.06
N ALA A 134 10.57 -4.77 0.57
CA ALA A 134 11.91 -5.02 1.11
C ALA A 134 12.99 -4.81 0.04
N TYR A 135 12.76 -5.26 -1.20
CA TYR A 135 13.67 -5.01 -2.32
C TYR A 135 13.76 -3.54 -2.72
N VAL A 136 12.64 -2.80 -2.74
CA VAL A 136 12.65 -1.34 -2.95
C VAL A 136 13.52 -0.66 -1.90
N CYS A 137 13.35 -1.01 -0.62
CA CYS A 137 14.18 -0.45 0.46
C CYS A 137 15.68 -0.73 0.27
N LEU A 138 16.03 -1.92 -0.21
CA LEU A 138 17.41 -2.34 -0.46
C LEU A 138 17.99 -1.81 -1.77
N GLY A 139 17.22 -1.07 -2.57
CA GLY A 139 17.61 -0.59 -3.90
C GLY A 139 17.71 -1.69 -4.96
N ARG A 140 17.12 -2.87 -4.71
CA ARG A 140 17.08 -4.02 -5.63
C ARG A 140 15.87 -3.91 -6.57
N ASN A 141 15.84 -2.85 -7.36
CA ASN A 141 14.66 -2.45 -8.16
C ASN A 141 14.15 -3.55 -9.12
N ALA A 142 15.05 -4.25 -9.82
CA ALA A 142 14.67 -5.31 -10.74
C ALA A 142 14.01 -6.50 -10.02
N ASP A 143 14.50 -6.85 -8.83
CA ASP A 143 13.90 -7.90 -8.01
C ASP A 143 12.54 -7.48 -7.47
N ALA A 144 12.41 -6.22 -7.04
CA ALA A 144 11.15 -5.65 -6.56
C ALA A 144 10.05 -5.77 -7.61
N VAL A 145 10.32 -5.29 -8.83
CA VAL A 145 9.37 -5.35 -9.95
C VAL A 145 9.01 -6.80 -10.30
N ARG A 146 10.00 -7.69 -10.35
CA ARG A 146 9.78 -9.11 -10.68
C ARG A 146 8.81 -9.78 -9.71
N VAL A 147 9.01 -9.63 -8.40
CA VAL A 147 8.15 -10.29 -7.40
C VAL A 147 6.79 -9.60 -7.26
N ALA A 148 6.71 -8.28 -7.42
CA ALA A 148 5.42 -7.58 -7.46
C ALA A 148 4.58 -8.03 -8.66
N ARG A 149 5.22 -8.24 -9.81
CA ARG A 149 4.54 -8.74 -11.01
C ARG A 149 4.07 -10.18 -10.84
N GLN A 150 4.89 -11.03 -10.22
CA GLN A 150 4.47 -12.38 -9.84
C GLN A 150 3.22 -12.37 -8.94
N ALA A 151 3.12 -11.43 -8.00
CA ALA A 151 1.93 -11.29 -7.15
C ALA A 151 0.68 -10.87 -7.95
N ALA A 152 0.83 -9.95 -8.92
CA ALA A 152 -0.26 -9.53 -9.79
C ALA A 152 -0.72 -10.63 -10.75
N ASP A 153 0.22 -11.44 -11.27
CA ASP A 153 -0.06 -12.52 -12.21
C ASP A 153 -0.66 -13.76 -11.54
N SER A 154 -0.39 -13.98 -10.24
CA SER A 154 -0.94 -15.13 -9.51
C SER A 154 -2.45 -15.02 -9.30
N LEU A 155 -2.94 -13.80 -9.07
CA LEU A 155 -4.36 -13.51 -8.88
C LEU A 155 -4.80 -12.30 -9.72
N PRO A 156 -4.98 -12.49 -11.05
CA PRO A 156 -5.43 -11.41 -11.94
C PRO A 156 -6.88 -11.03 -11.66
N ILE A 157 -7.25 -9.82 -12.06
CA ILE A 157 -8.60 -9.23 -11.83
C ILE A 157 -9.71 -10.12 -12.42
N GLU A 158 -9.45 -10.77 -13.55
CA GLU A 158 -10.41 -11.66 -14.21
C GLU A 158 -10.73 -12.91 -13.39
N LYS A 159 -9.83 -13.33 -12.49
CA LYS A 159 -10.06 -14.47 -11.57
C LYS A 159 -10.68 -14.02 -10.25
N ASP A 160 -10.24 -12.88 -9.72
CA ASP A 160 -10.77 -12.32 -8.48
C ASP A 160 -10.83 -10.79 -8.60
N ALA A 161 -12.03 -10.28 -8.88
CA ALA A 161 -12.26 -8.84 -9.02
C ALA A 161 -12.18 -8.07 -7.69
N LEU A 162 -12.19 -8.75 -6.54
CA LEU A 162 -12.09 -8.13 -5.22
C LEU A 162 -10.63 -7.99 -4.77
N THR A 163 -9.84 -9.04 -4.95
CA THR A 163 -8.44 -9.10 -4.48
C THR A 163 -7.43 -8.82 -5.60
N GLY A 164 -7.74 -9.13 -6.86
CA GLY A 164 -6.83 -8.87 -7.97
C GLY A 164 -6.41 -7.41 -8.13
N PRO A 165 -7.32 -6.42 -7.96
CA PRO A 165 -6.94 -5.00 -7.98
C PRO A 165 -5.91 -4.61 -6.91
N TYR A 166 -5.90 -5.28 -5.75
CA TYR A 166 -4.91 -5.03 -4.69
C TYR A 166 -3.49 -5.36 -5.15
N PHE A 167 -3.28 -6.52 -5.77
CA PHE A 167 -1.95 -6.91 -6.25
C PHE A 167 -1.51 -6.07 -7.45
N LEU A 168 -2.44 -5.74 -8.34
CA LEU A 168 -2.15 -4.86 -9.46
C LEU A 168 -1.79 -3.43 -9.00
N ALA A 169 -2.48 -2.90 -7.96
CA ALA A 169 -2.12 -1.62 -7.34
C ALA A 169 -0.73 -1.68 -6.70
N GLY A 170 -0.40 -2.78 -6.00
CA GLY A 170 0.94 -2.98 -5.44
C GLY A 170 2.04 -3.00 -6.51
N LEU A 171 1.78 -3.60 -7.67
CA LEU A 171 2.70 -3.53 -8.81
C LEU A 171 2.86 -2.08 -9.29
N ALA A 172 1.79 -1.32 -9.47
CA ALA A 172 1.88 0.08 -9.89
C ALA A 172 2.71 0.94 -8.91
N GLU A 173 2.52 0.75 -7.61
CA GLU A 173 3.30 1.44 -6.58
C GLU A 173 4.80 1.09 -6.66
N VAL A 174 5.12 -0.18 -6.86
CA VAL A 174 6.52 -0.63 -7.01
C VAL A 174 7.14 -0.09 -8.30
N GLU A 175 6.44 -0.11 -9.43
CA GLU A 175 6.90 0.47 -10.69
C GLU A 175 7.20 1.97 -10.53
N ALA A 176 6.30 2.71 -9.86
CA ALA A 176 6.49 4.13 -9.56
C ALA A 176 7.72 4.39 -8.68
N ARG A 177 7.99 3.52 -7.69
CA ARG A 177 9.13 3.65 -6.78
C ARG A 177 10.45 3.16 -7.34
N THR A 178 10.44 2.39 -8.42
CA THR A 178 11.64 1.78 -9.01
C THR A 178 12.12 2.44 -10.30
N GLY A 179 11.45 3.52 -10.74
CA GLY A 179 11.85 4.31 -11.90
C GLY A 179 11.13 3.94 -13.20
N HIS A 180 9.95 3.31 -13.12
CA HIS A 180 9.14 2.91 -14.26
C HIS A 180 7.79 3.65 -14.30
N PRO A 181 7.80 4.99 -14.45
CA PRO A 181 6.58 5.82 -14.39
C PRO A 181 5.55 5.45 -15.47
N GLU A 182 6.00 5.13 -16.69
CA GLU A 182 5.09 4.79 -17.80
C GLU A 182 4.27 3.53 -17.51
N GLU A 183 4.91 2.49 -16.97
CA GLU A 183 4.25 1.24 -16.58
C GLU A 183 3.30 1.45 -15.39
N ALA A 184 3.71 2.24 -14.39
CA ALA A 184 2.85 2.61 -13.28
C ALA A 184 1.58 3.33 -13.77
N VAL A 185 1.73 4.34 -14.63
CA VAL A 185 0.59 5.11 -15.19
C VAL A 185 -0.34 4.22 -16.02
N LYS A 186 0.21 3.30 -16.81
CA LYS A 186 -0.59 2.33 -17.60
C LYS A 186 -1.46 1.46 -16.68
N ILE A 187 -0.89 0.94 -15.60
CA ILE A 187 -1.62 0.14 -14.62
C ILE A 187 -2.69 0.97 -13.91
N LEU A 188 -2.36 2.20 -13.49
CA LEU A 188 -3.31 3.09 -12.83
C LEU A 188 -4.52 3.42 -13.74
N ARG A 189 -4.30 3.62 -15.04
CA ARG A 189 -5.39 3.80 -16.01
C ARG A 189 -6.32 2.59 -16.04
N GLN A 190 -5.77 1.38 -16.03
CA GLN A 190 -6.58 0.16 -15.97
C GLN A 190 -7.39 0.10 -14.67
N LEU A 191 -6.75 0.33 -13.52
CA LEU A 191 -7.41 0.28 -12.20
C LEU A 191 -8.55 1.29 -12.07
N LEU A 192 -8.40 2.49 -12.62
CA LEU A 192 -9.45 3.52 -12.58
C LEU A 192 -10.68 3.17 -13.44
N THR A 193 -10.58 2.21 -14.38
CA THR A 193 -11.72 1.78 -15.22
C THR A 193 -12.57 0.67 -14.59
N ILE A 194 -12.15 0.12 -13.45
CA ILE A 194 -12.83 -0.98 -12.75
C ILE A 194 -13.25 -0.54 -11.35
N PRO A 195 -14.10 -1.31 -10.62
CA PRO A 195 -14.52 -0.99 -9.26
C PRO A 195 -13.39 -1.14 -8.21
N ALA A 196 -12.25 -0.49 -8.40
CA ALA A 196 -11.06 -0.55 -7.53
C ALA A 196 -10.94 0.66 -6.60
N SER A 197 -12.04 1.40 -6.37
CA SER A 197 -12.07 2.62 -5.56
C SER A 197 -11.66 2.43 -4.11
N GLU A 198 -11.55 1.19 -3.62
CA GLU A 198 -10.96 0.87 -2.31
C GLU A 198 -9.44 1.11 -2.28
N TYR A 199 -8.76 0.81 -3.39
CA TYR A 199 -7.30 0.82 -3.51
C TYR A 199 -6.77 2.06 -4.24
N ILE A 200 -7.48 2.55 -5.26
CA ILE A 200 -7.05 3.67 -6.12
C ILE A 200 -8.24 4.57 -6.41
N SER A 201 -8.04 5.88 -6.32
CA SER A 201 -8.94 6.91 -6.85
C SER A 201 -8.14 8.15 -7.23
N ILE A 202 -8.69 9.04 -8.07
CA ILE A 202 -7.99 10.28 -8.43
C ILE A 202 -7.69 11.14 -7.18
N ALA A 203 -8.60 11.17 -6.20
CA ALA A 203 -8.41 11.92 -4.96
C ALA A 203 -7.25 11.35 -4.12
N LEU A 204 -7.18 10.01 -3.99
CA LEU A 204 -6.10 9.35 -3.27
C LEU A 204 -4.76 9.55 -3.98
N LEU A 205 -4.71 9.35 -5.30
CA LEU A 205 -3.49 9.51 -6.10
C LEU A 205 -2.86 10.90 -5.91
N LYS A 206 -3.67 11.95 -5.72
CA LYS A 206 -3.20 13.34 -5.50
C LYS A 206 -2.48 13.53 -4.17
N ILE A 207 -2.87 12.81 -3.13
CA ILE A 207 -2.37 13.05 -1.76
C ILE A 207 -1.37 11.99 -1.29
N ASP A 208 -1.41 10.77 -1.85
CA ASP A 208 -0.64 9.66 -1.33
C ASP A 208 0.85 9.78 -1.68
N PRO A 209 1.77 9.86 -0.68
CA PRO A 209 3.20 9.98 -0.91
C PRO A 209 3.81 8.83 -1.70
N VAL A 210 3.19 7.65 -1.81
CA VAL A 210 3.75 6.54 -2.61
C VAL A 210 3.99 6.96 -4.07
N TRP A 211 3.20 7.91 -4.58
CA TRP A 211 3.32 8.43 -5.95
C TRP A 211 4.28 9.62 -6.09
N ASP A 212 4.94 10.07 -5.01
CA ASP A 212 5.84 11.23 -5.04
C ASP A 212 6.94 11.15 -6.13
N PRO A 213 7.59 9.99 -6.40
CA PRO A 213 8.59 9.91 -7.46
C PRO A 213 8.07 10.13 -8.88
N ILE A 214 6.79 9.88 -9.13
CA ILE A 214 6.16 10.10 -10.43
C ILE A 214 5.25 11.34 -10.43
N ARG A 215 5.25 12.13 -9.35
CA ARG A 215 4.36 13.28 -9.17
C ARG A 215 4.46 14.26 -10.34
N ASN A 216 5.64 14.46 -10.91
CA ASN A 216 5.88 15.39 -12.00
C ASN A 216 5.93 14.71 -13.38
N ASP A 217 5.65 13.41 -13.47
CA ASP A 217 5.58 12.71 -14.75
C ASP A 217 4.40 13.23 -15.59
N PRO A 218 4.58 13.54 -16.89
CA PRO A 218 3.51 14.06 -17.74
C PRO A 218 2.31 13.11 -17.87
N GLY A 219 2.56 11.79 -17.92
CA GLY A 219 1.51 10.77 -18.01
C GLY A 219 0.68 10.72 -16.73
N PHE A 220 1.34 10.82 -15.57
CA PHE A 220 0.69 10.89 -14.27
C PHE A 220 -0.09 12.20 -14.08
N GLN A 221 0.49 13.35 -14.43
CA GLN A 221 -0.21 14.64 -14.38
C GLN A 221 -1.46 14.66 -15.27
N LYS A 222 -1.36 14.09 -16.48
CA LYS A 222 -2.51 13.92 -17.36
C LYS A 222 -3.58 13.05 -16.71
N LEU A 223 -3.20 11.90 -16.12
CA LEU A 223 -4.12 11.02 -15.39
C LEU A 223 -4.90 11.76 -14.29
N LEU A 224 -4.24 12.62 -13.52
CA LEU A 224 -4.87 13.37 -12.42
C LEU A 224 -5.81 14.50 -12.87
N SER A 225 -5.64 14.98 -14.10
CA SER A 225 -6.41 16.07 -14.70
C SER A 225 -7.68 15.60 -15.39
N GLU A 226 -7.71 14.33 -15.80
CA GLU A 226 -8.88 13.71 -16.41
C GLU A 226 -9.94 13.41 -15.32
N PRO A 227 -11.23 13.55 -15.63
CA PRO A 227 -12.27 13.02 -14.75
C PRO A 227 -12.07 11.50 -14.62
N GLU A 228 -12.37 10.96 -13.45
CA GLU A 228 -12.32 9.52 -13.23
C GLU A 228 -13.24 8.84 -14.27
N PRO A 229 -12.71 7.88 -15.07
CA PRO A 229 -13.50 7.26 -16.12
C PRO A 229 -14.70 6.52 -15.54
N GLU A 230 -15.75 6.36 -16.35
CA GLU A 230 -16.90 5.54 -15.92
C GLU A 230 -16.43 4.14 -15.55
N THR A 231 -16.81 3.71 -14.35
CA THR A 231 -16.52 2.36 -13.86
C THR A 231 -17.28 1.34 -14.70
N VAL A 232 -16.56 0.43 -15.35
CA VAL A 232 -17.16 -0.65 -16.14
C VAL A 232 -17.33 -1.88 -15.27
N TYR A 233 -18.59 -2.24 -14.99
CA TYR A 233 -18.94 -3.51 -14.36
C TYR A 233 -18.99 -4.60 -15.44
N LYS A 234 -18.13 -5.61 -15.34
CA LYS A 234 -18.13 -6.79 -16.22
C LYS A 234 -18.66 -8.00 -15.47
#